data_AF-A0A7S0XV81-F1
#
_entry.id   AF-A0A7S0XV81-F1
#
_cell.length_a   1.000
_cell.length_b   1.000
_cell.length_c   1.000
_cell.angle_alpha   90.00
_cell.angle_beta   90.00
_cell.angle_gamma   90.00
#
_symmetry.space_group_name_H-M   'P 1'
#
loop_
_entity.id
_entity.type
_entity.pdbx_description
1 polymer ?
#
loop_
_entity_poly.entity_id
_entity_poly.type
_entity_poly.pdbx_seq_one_letter_code
_entity_poly.pdbx_strand_id
1 'polypeptide(L)'
;AEGGGREKAGEPEKEGTKTEEEPPRLKGNALLGQALRDIRRLIEDPVPPPVKPEGLPPVAYAFSVLGAPFAGSSRVSTRLAEELSLEVISVDAVVRDAVSEFEQAMTEHDEAVAASK
;
A
#
# COMPACT_ATOMS: atom_id res chain seq x y z
N ALA A 1 75.70 -31.43 -26.04
CA ALA A 1 74.84 -30.85 -27.09
C ALA A 1 73.58 -31.71 -27.15
N GLU A 2 72.34 -31.27 -27.03
CA GLU A 2 71.64 -29.98 -26.94
C GLU A 2 70.29 -30.31 -26.26
N GLY A 3 69.71 -29.43 -25.43
CA GLY A 3 68.57 -28.57 -25.82
C GLY A 3 67.28 -29.39 -25.92
N GLY A 4 66.27 -29.27 -25.05
CA GLY A 4 65.53 -28.05 -24.71
C GLY A 4 64.27 -27.95 -25.57
N GLY A 5 63.08 -27.78 -24.97
CA GLY A 5 61.88 -27.39 -25.73
C GLY A 5 60.53 -27.85 -25.16
N ARG A 6 59.87 -26.97 -24.39
CA ARG A 6 58.42 -27.00 -24.13
C ARG A 6 57.69 -26.48 -25.36
N GLU A 7 56.58 -27.11 -25.75
CA GLU A 7 55.48 -26.42 -26.44
C GLU A 7 54.12 -26.90 -25.88
N LYS A 8 53.29 -25.91 -25.54
CA LYS A 8 51.84 -26.05 -25.24
C LYS A 8 51.07 -25.97 -26.56
N ALA A 9 49.92 -26.63 -26.65
CA ALA A 9 48.61 -26.01 -26.95
C ALA A 9 47.60 -27.04 -27.49
N GLY A 10 46.34 -26.91 -27.05
CA GLY A 10 45.18 -27.32 -27.84
C GLY A 10 44.36 -28.49 -27.30
N GLU A 11 43.51 -28.25 -26.30
CA GLU A 11 42.13 -28.79 -26.38
C GLU A 11 41.35 -27.94 -27.40
N PRO A 12 40.48 -28.54 -28.22
CA PRO A 12 39.04 -28.64 -27.91
C PRO A 12 38.47 -30.01 -28.38
N GLU A 13 37.26 -30.47 -28.11
CA GLU A 13 36.06 -30.00 -27.40
C GLU A 13 35.21 -31.26 -27.17
N LYS A 14 34.51 -31.32 -26.05
CA LYS A 14 33.52 -32.36 -25.75
C LYS A 14 32.19 -31.97 -26.42
N GLU A 15 31.71 -32.77 -27.36
CA GLU A 15 30.33 -32.68 -27.82
C GLU A 15 29.40 -33.26 -26.75
N GLY A 16 28.60 -32.37 -26.16
CA GLY A 16 27.72 -32.64 -25.04
C GLY A 16 26.46 -33.41 -25.44
N THR A 17 26.29 -34.58 -24.84
CA THR A 17 24.97 -35.18 -24.64
C THR A 17 24.17 -34.27 -23.71
N LYS A 18 23.08 -33.68 -24.23
CA LYS A 18 22.03 -33.04 -23.41
C LYS A 18 21.42 -34.11 -22.50
N THR A 19 21.90 -34.18 -21.26
CA THR A 19 21.21 -34.89 -20.20
C THR A 19 20.00 -34.04 -19.80
N GLU A 20 18.79 -34.51 -20.09
CA GLU A 20 17.60 -34.04 -19.39
C GLU A 20 17.87 -34.20 -17.89
N GLU A 21 17.86 -33.09 -17.14
CA GLU A 21 17.95 -33.12 -15.68
C GLU A 21 16.70 -33.83 -15.15
N GLU A 22 16.86 -35.12 -14.85
CA GLU A 22 15.91 -35.89 -14.08
C GLU A 22 15.72 -35.18 -12.72
N PRO A 23 14.47 -34.88 -12.29
CA PRO A 23 14.25 -34.12 -11.08
C PRO A 23 14.90 -34.81 -9.89
N PRO A 24 15.53 -34.05 -8.96
CA PRO A 24 16.30 -34.63 -7.87
C PRO A 24 15.42 -35.58 -7.06
N ARG A 25 15.81 -36.85 -7.03
CA ARG A 25 15.10 -37.88 -6.25
C ARG A 25 15.25 -37.55 -4.76
N LEU A 26 14.24 -36.87 -4.21
CA LEU A 26 14.14 -36.56 -2.79
C LEU A 26 14.19 -37.88 -2.00
N LYS A 27 15.05 -37.99 -0.98
CA LYS A 27 15.15 -39.18 -0.11
C LYS A 27 14.76 -38.82 1.32
N GLY A 28 14.09 -39.75 2.00
CA GLY A 28 13.75 -39.65 3.43
C GLY A 28 12.88 -38.43 3.76
N ASN A 29 13.29 -37.65 4.76
CA ASN A 29 12.54 -36.52 5.31
C ASN A 29 12.24 -35.41 4.29
N ALA A 30 12.97 -35.34 3.18
CA ALA A 30 12.73 -34.37 2.11
C ALA A 30 11.44 -34.68 1.31
N LEU A 31 11.08 -35.96 1.15
CA LEU A 31 9.79 -36.37 0.57
C LEU A 31 8.63 -36.01 1.50
N LEU A 32 8.80 -36.24 2.81
CA LEU A 32 7.81 -35.88 3.81
C LEU A 32 7.58 -34.37 3.86
N GLY A 33 8.66 -33.58 3.84
CA GLY A 33 8.58 -32.12 3.80
C GLY A 33 7.90 -31.60 2.53
N GLN A 34 8.12 -32.25 1.38
CA GLN A 34 7.44 -31.93 0.13
C GLN A 34 5.95 -32.29 0.19
N ALA A 35 5.61 -33.50 0.63
CA ALA A 35 4.23 -33.94 0.78
C ALA A 35 3.43 -33.04 1.74
N LEU A 36 4.02 -32.61 2.85
CA LEU A 36 3.39 -31.68 3.79
C LEU A 36 3.16 -30.29 3.18
N ARG A 37 4.08 -29.80 2.34
CA ARG A 37 3.89 -28.54 1.60
C ARG A 37 2.79 -28.64 0.55
N ASP A 38 2.72 -29.76 -0.14
CA ASP A 38 1.70 -30.00 -1.17
C ASP A 38 0.31 -30.18 -0.54
N ILE A 39 0.21 -30.89 0.59
CA ILE A 39 -1.02 -30.99 1.39
C ILE A 39 -1.43 -29.61 1.92
N ARG A 40 -0.48 -28.82 2.43
CA ARG A 40 -0.77 -27.46 2.92
C ARG A 40 -1.29 -26.55 1.81
N ARG A 41 -0.72 -26.61 0.61
CA ARG A 41 -1.22 -25.89 -0.57
C ARG A 41 -2.60 -26.35 -1.03
N LEU A 42 -2.92 -27.64 -0.84
CA LEU A 42 -4.24 -28.18 -1.16
C LEU A 42 -5.31 -27.74 -0.14
N ILE A 43 -4.93 -27.57 1.13
CA ILE A 43 -5.84 -27.18 2.21
C ILE A 43 -6.00 -25.66 2.29
N GLU A 44 -4.92 -24.91 2.02
CA GLU A 44 -4.97 -23.47 1.83
C GLU A 44 -5.48 -23.17 0.42
N ASP A 45 -6.74 -23.55 0.12
CA ASP A 45 -7.45 -22.90 -0.98
C ASP A 45 -7.44 -21.40 -0.64
N PRO A 46 -6.78 -20.54 -1.46
CA PRO A 46 -6.77 -19.12 -1.19
C PRO A 46 -8.22 -18.66 -1.27
N VAL A 47 -8.79 -18.32 -0.11
CA VAL A 47 -10.14 -17.75 -0.05
C VAL A 47 -10.13 -16.55 -0.98
N PRO A 48 -10.95 -16.56 -2.06
CA PRO A 48 -10.97 -15.43 -2.97
C PRO A 48 -11.31 -14.18 -2.15
N PRO A 49 -10.66 -13.04 -2.42
CA PRO A 49 -10.98 -11.82 -1.71
C PRO A 49 -12.50 -11.57 -1.82
N PRO A 50 -13.16 -11.11 -0.74
CA PRO A 50 -14.60 -10.89 -0.76
C PRO A 50 -14.94 -9.97 -1.93
N VAL A 51 -15.77 -10.48 -2.85
CA VAL A 51 -16.22 -9.70 -4.01
C VAL A 51 -17.18 -8.63 -3.49
N LYS A 52 -16.91 -7.37 -3.83
CA LYS A 52 -17.82 -6.27 -3.49
C LYS A 52 -19.17 -6.55 -4.20
N PRO A 53 -20.30 -6.62 -3.48
CA PRO A 53 -21.60 -6.80 -4.10
C PRO A 53 -21.90 -5.64 -5.07
N GLU A 54 -22.34 -5.98 -6.28
CA GLU A 54 -22.69 -5.00 -7.31
C GLU A 54 -23.94 -4.20 -6.91
N GLY A 55 -23.95 -2.90 -7.21
CA GLY A 55 -25.09 -2.01 -6.95
C GLY A 55 -25.13 -1.37 -5.55
N LEU A 56 -24.22 -1.71 -4.64
CA LEU A 56 -24.11 -0.99 -3.36
C LEU A 56 -23.32 0.31 -3.51
N PRO A 57 -23.88 1.47 -3.10
CA PRO A 57 -23.14 2.70 -3.06
C PRO A 57 -21.92 2.55 -2.14
N PRO A 58 -20.81 3.27 -2.40
CA PRO A 58 -19.68 3.29 -1.47
C PRO A 58 -20.16 3.71 -0.08
N VAL A 59 -19.82 2.94 0.95
CA VAL A 59 -20.08 3.34 2.34
C VAL A 59 -19.18 4.53 2.64
N ALA A 60 -19.77 5.68 2.97
CA ALA A 60 -19.02 6.83 3.43
C ALA A 60 -18.50 6.56 4.84
N TYR A 61 -17.19 6.40 4.99
CA TYR A 61 -16.56 6.23 6.29
C TYR A 61 -16.29 7.61 6.91
N ALA A 62 -16.82 7.83 8.11
CA ALA A 62 -16.57 9.03 8.89
C ALA A 62 -15.73 8.67 10.11
N PHE A 63 -14.65 9.41 10.33
CA PHE A 63 -13.76 9.24 11.47
C PHE A 63 -13.73 10.53 12.29
N SER A 64 -13.71 10.39 13.62
CA SER A 64 -13.55 11.52 14.54
C SER A 64 -12.25 11.35 15.31
N VAL A 65 -11.35 12.32 15.19
CA VAL A 65 -10.07 12.34 15.91
C VAL A 65 -10.23 13.19 17.16
N LEU A 66 -10.18 12.55 18.32
CA LEU A 66 -10.31 13.20 19.62
C LEU A 66 -8.95 13.32 20.31
N GLY A 67 -8.72 14.43 21.01
CA GLY A 67 -7.49 14.65 21.77
C GLY A 67 -7.55 15.97 22.54
N ALA A 68 -6.71 16.06 23.58
CA ALA A 68 -6.48 17.33 24.27
C ALA A 68 -5.87 18.37 23.30
N PRO A 69 -5.98 19.68 23.61
CA PRO A 69 -5.30 20.71 22.84
C PRO A 69 -3.80 20.40 22.70
N PHE A 70 -3.25 20.65 21.51
CA PHE A 70 -1.83 20.38 21.17
C PHE A 70 -1.40 18.90 21.19
N ALA A 71 -2.32 17.94 21.34
CA ALA A 71 -2.00 16.51 21.25
C ALA A 71 -1.63 16.05 19.82
N GLY A 72 -1.65 16.95 18.83
CA GLY A 72 -1.32 16.64 17.44
C GLY A 72 -2.48 16.00 16.65
N SER A 73 -3.71 16.03 17.17
CA SER A 73 -4.92 15.51 16.50
C SER A 73 -5.06 16.03 15.07
N SER A 74 -4.82 17.32 14.83
CA SER A 74 -4.86 17.91 13.48
C SER A 74 -3.82 17.31 12.53
N ARG A 75 -2.61 17.02 13.02
CA ARG A 75 -1.56 16.39 12.20
C ARG A 75 -1.92 14.95 11.85
N VAL A 76 -2.48 14.23 12.83
CA VAL A 76 -2.94 12.85 12.63
C VAL A 76 -4.11 12.81 11.65
N SER A 77 -5.08 13.72 11.74
CA SER A 77 -6.20 13.76 10.80
C SER A 77 -5.76 14.08 9.37
N THR A 78 -4.84 15.03 9.18
CA THR A 78 -4.32 15.34 7.83
C THR A 78 -3.60 14.15 7.22
N ARG A 79 -2.73 13.50 7.98
CA ARG A 79 -2.02 12.31 7.51
C ARG A 79 -2.96 11.16 7.19
N LEU A 80 -3.95 10.91 8.06
CA LEU A 80 -4.95 9.86 7.84
C LEU A 80 -5.79 10.14 6.58
N ALA A 81 -6.12 11.41 6.34
CA ALA A 81 -6.85 11.83 5.16
C ALA A 81 -6.05 11.64 3.87
N GLU A 82 -4.75 11.94 3.87
CA GLU A 82 -3.87 11.66 2.73
C GLU A 82 -3.77 10.15 2.44
N GLU A 83 -3.55 9.34 3.47
CA GLU A 83 -3.38 7.88 3.33
C GLU A 83 -4.66 7.17 2.84
N LEU A 84 -5.83 7.65 3.27
CA LEU A 84 -7.13 7.04 2.95
C LEU A 84 -7.94 7.80 1.90
N SER A 85 -7.37 8.86 1.31
CA SER A 85 -8.07 9.77 0.37
C SER A 85 -9.40 10.28 0.94
N LEU A 86 -9.37 10.69 2.22
CA LEU A 86 -10.53 11.26 2.92
C LEU A 86 -10.47 12.79 2.91
N GLU A 87 -11.60 13.41 3.18
CA GLU A 87 -11.70 14.85 3.42
C GLU A 87 -11.59 15.15 4.92
N VAL A 88 -10.86 16.21 5.27
CA VAL A 88 -10.73 16.68 6.67
C VAL A 88 -11.70 17.82 6.91
N ILE A 89 -12.64 17.60 7.84
CA ILE A 89 -13.53 18.66 8.34
C ILE A 89 -12.97 19.18 9.67
N SER A 90 -12.45 20.40 9.66
CA SER A 90 -12.01 21.09 10.87
C SER A 90 -13.14 21.95 11.43
N VAL A 91 -13.68 21.56 12.59
CA VAL A 91 -14.77 22.30 13.25
C VAL A 91 -14.37 23.75 13.54
N ASP A 92 -13.13 23.99 13.98
CA ASP A 92 -12.64 25.34 14.28
C ASP A 92 -12.62 26.23 13.03
N ALA A 93 -12.22 25.68 11.88
CA ALA A 93 -12.20 26.41 10.62
C ALA A 93 -13.63 26.75 10.18
N VAL A 94 -14.54 25.77 10.21
CA VAL A 94 -15.95 25.97 9.85
C VAL A 94 -16.62 27.04 10.71
N VAL A 95 -16.39 27.01 12.03
CA VAL A 95 -16.94 28.01 12.95
C VAL A 95 -16.36 29.39 12.66
N ARG A 96 -15.06 29.49 12.41
CA ARG A 96 -14.40 30.76 12.09
C ARG A 96 -14.94 31.37 10.80
N ASP A 97 -15.09 30.57 9.76
CA ASP A 97 -15.60 31.02 8.46
C ASP A 97 -17.03 31.52 8.61
N ALA A 98 -17.89 30.78 9.32
CA ALA A 98 -19.26 31.19 9.60
C ALA A 98 -19.36 32.50 10.40
N VAL A 99 -18.47 32.72 11.36
CA VAL A 99 -18.40 33.98 12.11
C VAL A 99 -17.97 35.13 11.19
N SER A 100 -16.94 34.93 10.36
CA SER A 100 -16.48 35.95 9.42
C SER A 100 -17.56 36.35 8.41
N GLU A 101 -18.28 35.37 7.86
CA GLU A 101 -19.41 35.64 6.95
C GLU A 101 -20.52 36.44 7.64
N PHE A 102 -20.82 36.10 8.90
CA PHE A 102 -21.81 36.83 9.68
C PHE A 102 -21.39 38.29 9.96
N GLU A 103 -20.14 38.51 10.36
CA GLU A 103 -19.61 39.86 10.62
C GLU A 103 -19.63 40.75 9.37
N GLN A 104 -19.32 40.17 8.20
CA GLN A 104 -19.44 40.86 6.91
C GLN A 104 -20.89 41.23 6.61
N ALA A 105 -21.81 40.27 6.72
CA ALA A 105 -23.23 40.52 6.48
C ALA A 105 -23.81 41.60 7.41
N MET A 106 -23.37 41.63 8.67
CA MET A 106 -23.75 42.69 9.62
C MET A 106 -23.22 44.06 9.22
N THR A 107 -21.98 44.12 8.74
CA THR A 107 -21.37 45.38 8.27
C THR A 107 -22.12 45.93 7.05
N GLU A 108 -22.41 45.08 6.07
CA GLU A 108 -23.20 45.45 4.87
C GLU A 108 -24.60 45.93 5.24
N HIS A 109 -25.25 45.26 6.20
CA HIS A 109 -26.55 45.66 6.70
C HIS A 109 -26.50 47.05 7.36
N ASP A 110 -25.53 47.30 8.23
CA ASP A 110 -25.39 48.57 8.94
C ASP A 110 -25.09 49.73 7.97
N GLU A 111 -24.28 49.49 6.94
CA GLU A 111 -24.03 50.44 5.85
C GLU A 111 -25.32 50.75 5.07
N ALA A 112 -26.11 49.72 4.72
CA ALA A 112 -27.39 49.90 4.05
C ALA A 112 -28.40 50.70 4.90
N VAL A 113 -28.46 50.43 6.20
CA VAL A 113 -29.30 51.17 7.15
C VAL A 113 -28.83 52.62 7.28
N ALA A 114 -27.52 52.86 7.32
CA ALA A 114 -26.96 54.21 7.37
C ALA A 114 -27.24 55.00 6.08
N ALA A 115 -27.13 54.37 4.91
CA ALA A 115 -27.44 54.99 3.62
C ALA A 115 -28.94 55.29 3.42
N SER A 116 -29.82 54.60 4.16
CA SER A 116 -31.27 54.81 4.11
C SER A 116 -31.78 55.89 5.08
N LYS A 117 -30.90 56.52 5.88
CA LYS A 117 -31.23 57.62 6.81
C LYS A 117 -30.85 58.97 6.23
#